data_AF-A0A1I1GL36-F1
#
_entry.id   AF-A0A1I1GL36-F1
#
_cell.length_a   1.000
_cell.length_b   1.000
_cell.length_c   1.000
_cell.angle_alpha   90.00
_cell.angle_beta   90.00
_cell.angle_gamma   90.00
#
_symmetry.space_group_name_H-M   'P 1'
#
loop_
_entity.id
_entity.type
_entity.pdbx_description
1 polymer ?
#
loop_
_entity_poly.entity_id
_entity_poly.type
_entity_poly.pdbx_seq_one_letter_code
_entity_poly.pdbx_strand_id
1 'polypeptide(L)'
;MSLAVVAASSTERTGGLPDLLETVPENGLLAVLDGPAEAQGLLSFDNALLSAVIEKQMTGVIGKTVPPPRPVTRTDAALAADLIDAVLREFEGPFLGKPDACWAAGFGYGSHVEGVRPLGLLLEDVDYRMIALELDLDQGRRQGRALLALPAEGRGGVHDCHTVTPEVPRDEAWHEGFGTAVRGADVRLEAIMHRLKLPFAQIRRLKVGDEIPLPAVSIDRVRLAGIGGGPFGVGRLGQSRGNRAVRISAFGDQIPGPDSAPNAVFTLPDLPGPGDEIPANRTTAATVFDGSADDANAPLTPMSSQGAGLAMSGAEGEMEIAPMALDSLPDLPQSQPD
;
A
#
# COMPACT_ATOMS: atom_id res chain seq x y z
N MET A 1 -2.55 5.53 -8.19
CA MET A 1 -2.86 5.51 -6.74
C MET A 1 -1.69 4.83 -6.03
N SER A 2 -1.19 5.35 -4.91
CA SER A 2 -0.02 4.75 -4.23
C SER A 2 -0.46 3.75 -3.16
N LEU A 3 0.05 2.52 -3.26
CA LEU A 3 0.00 1.52 -2.20
C LEU A 3 1.35 1.58 -1.47
N ALA A 4 1.35 1.94 -0.18
CA ALA A 4 2.56 1.87 0.63
C ALA A 4 2.85 0.41 0.97
N VAL A 5 3.99 -0.11 0.52
CA VAL A 5 4.43 -1.49 0.77
C VAL A 5 5.82 -1.43 1.38
N VAL A 6 6.02 -2.15 2.48
CA VAL A 6 7.33 -2.32 3.12
C VAL A 6 7.64 -3.81 3.21
N ALA A 7 8.80 -4.23 2.71
CA ALA A 7 9.26 -5.60 2.93
C ALA A 7 9.71 -5.77 4.38
N ALA A 8 9.01 -6.61 5.14
CA ALA A 8 9.34 -6.96 6.52
C ALA A 8 10.50 -7.96 6.58
N SER A 9 10.52 -8.93 5.67
CA SER A 9 11.60 -9.89 5.53
C SER A 9 11.75 -10.34 4.07
N SER A 10 12.97 -10.73 3.70
CA SER A 10 13.27 -11.34 2.40
C SER A 10 14.16 -12.55 2.62
N THR A 11 13.79 -13.66 1.99
CA THR A 11 14.62 -14.88 1.99
C THR A 11 14.82 -15.33 0.55
N GLU A 12 16.07 -15.60 0.21
CA GLU A 12 16.46 -16.12 -1.10
C GLU A 12 16.94 -17.57 -0.93
N ARG A 13 16.49 -18.44 -1.84
CA ARG A 13 16.96 -19.83 -1.93
C ARG A 13 16.99 -20.26 -3.39
N THR A 14 17.78 -21.26 -3.71
CA THR A 14 17.79 -21.91 -5.02
C THR A 14 17.38 -23.36 -4.84
N GLY A 15 16.55 -23.88 -5.74
CA GLY A 15 16.08 -25.26 -5.72
C GLY A 15 15.45 -25.65 -7.05
N GLY A 16 15.23 -26.94 -7.24
CA GLY A 16 14.63 -27.46 -8.47
C GLY A 16 13.13 -27.18 -8.58
N LEU A 17 12.52 -27.57 -9.69
CA LEU A 17 11.07 -27.45 -9.90
C LEU A 17 10.23 -28.10 -8.77
N PRO A 18 10.56 -29.29 -8.23
CA PRO A 18 9.80 -29.88 -7.12
C PRO A 18 9.78 -28.98 -5.86
N ASP A 19 10.92 -28.40 -5.49
CA ASP A 19 11.05 -27.52 -4.33
C ASP A 19 10.23 -26.23 -4.51
N LEU A 20 10.18 -25.72 -5.75
CA LEU A 20 9.34 -24.58 -6.10
C LEU A 20 7.86 -24.91 -5.90
N LEU A 21 7.39 -26.03 -6.44
CA LEU A 21 5.98 -26.44 -6.35
C LEU A 21 5.53 -26.67 -4.89
N GLU A 22 6.44 -27.10 -3.99
CA GLU A 22 6.17 -27.21 -2.56
C GLU A 22 6.16 -25.87 -1.81
N THR A 23 6.84 -24.84 -2.34
CA THR A 23 6.96 -23.53 -1.70
C THR A 23 5.81 -22.57 -2.06
N VAL A 24 5.12 -22.85 -3.17
CA VAL A 24 4.03 -22.02 -3.69
C VAL A 24 2.79 -22.08 -2.79
N PRO A 25 2.11 -20.94 -2.51
CA PRO A 25 0.89 -20.94 -1.72
C PRO A 25 -0.25 -21.69 -2.43
N GLU A 26 -0.96 -22.54 -1.69
CA GLU A 26 -2.15 -23.25 -2.19
C GLU A 26 -3.29 -22.31 -2.59
N ASN A 27 -3.39 -21.15 -1.92
CA ASN A 27 -4.43 -20.15 -2.13
C ASN A 27 -3.79 -18.80 -2.44
N GLY A 28 -3.99 -18.30 -3.66
CA GLY A 28 -3.35 -17.08 -4.11
C GLY A 28 -3.30 -16.97 -5.63
N LEU A 29 -2.80 -15.83 -6.12
CA LEU A 29 -2.54 -15.65 -7.54
C LEU A 29 -1.24 -16.36 -7.88
N LEU A 30 -1.27 -17.24 -8.88
CA LEU A 30 -0.09 -17.81 -9.52
C LEU A 30 0.04 -17.18 -10.91
N ALA A 31 0.99 -16.28 -11.09
CA ALA A 31 1.26 -15.58 -12.33
C ALA A 31 2.52 -16.15 -12.98
N VAL A 32 2.36 -16.75 -14.16
CA VAL A 32 3.47 -17.20 -14.98
C VAL A 32 4.07 -15.98 -15.68
N LEU A 33 5.39 -15.86 -15.56
CA LEU A 33 6.16 -14.78 -16.16
C LEU A 33 6.82 -15.28 -17.44
N ASP A 34 6.74 -14.47 -18.49
CA ASP A 34 7.46 -14.72 -19.74
C ASP A 34 8.72 -13.88 -19.75
N GLY A 35 9.86 -14.54 -19.93
CA GLY A 35 11.19 -13.96 -19.94
C GLY A 35 11.91 -14.13 -21.29
N PRO A 36 13.16 -13.66 -21.38
CA PRO A 36 13.96 -13.77 -22.59
C PRO A 36 14.21 -15.24 -22.97
N ALA A 37 14.31 -15.51 -24.28
CA ALA A 37 14.54 -16.85 -24.85
C ALA A 37 13.56 -17.93 -24.33
N GLU A 38 12.27 -17.57 -24.26
CA GLU A 38 11.17 -18.44 -23.82
C GLU A 38 11.32 -18.93 -22.37
N ALA A 39 12.19 -18.30 -21.57
CA ALA A 39 12.33 -18.62 -20.16
C ALA A 39 11.03 -18.30 -19.42
N GLN A 40 10.54 -19.25 -18.63
CA GLN A 40 9.38 -19.02 -17.78
C GLN A 40 9.78 -18.83 -16.33
N GLY A 41 9.11 -17.88 -15.68
CA GLY A 41 9.21 -17.64 -14.24
C GLY A 41 7.84 -17.73 -13.59
N LEU A 42 7.83 -17.53 -12.27
CA LEU A 42 6.61 -17.49 -11.47
C LEU A 42 6.66 -16.32 -10.51
N LEU A 43 5.58 -15.56 -10.44
CA LEU A 43 5.29 -14.68 -9.33
C LEU A 43 4.01 -15.16 -8.67
N SER A 44 4.05 -15.39 -7.37
CA SER A 44 2.85 -15.70 -6.60
C SER A 44 2.56 -14.65 -5.54
N PHE A 45 1.28 -14.35 -5.38
CA PHE A 45 0.74 -13.54 -4.29
C PHE A 45 -0.18 -14.40 -3.44
N ASP A 46 -0.05 -14.32 -2.12
CA ASP A 46 -1.03 -14.93 -1.23
C ASP A 46 -2.39 -14.23 -1.33
N ASN A 47 -3.41 -14.84 -0.74
CA ASN A 47 -4.76 -14.27 -0.73
C ASN A 47 -4.81 -12.87 -0.09
N ALA A 48 -4.03 -12.64 0.98
CA ALA A 48 -4.04 -11.39 1.71
C ALA A 48 -3.53 -10.22 0.86
N LEU A 49 -2.41 -10.42 0.15
CA LEU A 49 -1.82 -9.48 -0.78
C LEU A 49 -2.71 -9.24 -1.99
N LEU A 50 -3.20 -10.30 -2.64
CA LEU A 50 -4.10 -10.18 -3.80
C LEU A 50 -5.36 -9.38 -3.45
N SER A 51 -6.00 -9.72 -2.33
CA SER A 51 -7.21 -9.01 -1.86
C SER A 51 -6.91 -7.54 -1.56
N ALA A 52 -5.76 -7.24 -0.95
CA ALA A 52 -5.37 -5.85 -0.68
C ALA A 52 -5.14 -5.05 -1.97
N VAL A 53 -4.50 -5.66 -2.97
CA VAL A 53 -4.29 -5.04 -4.28
C VAL A 53 -5.62 -4.73 -4.94
N ILE A 54 -6.56 -5.68 -4.95
CA ILE A 54 -7.89 -5.50 -5.53
C ILE A 54 -8.68 -4.43 -4.75
N GLU A 55 -8.70 -4.49 -3.42
CA GLU A 55 -9.37 -3.49 -2.57
C GLU A 55 -8.80 -2.09 -2.82
N LYS A 56 -7.47 -1.95 -2.90
CA LYS A 56 -6.83 -0.67 -3.16
C LYS A 56 -7.18 -0.12 -4.53
N GLN A 57 -7.23 -0.96 -5.56
CA GLN A 57 -7.59 -0.55 -6.92
C GLN A 57 -9.07 -0.16 -7.04
N MET A 58 -9.96 -0.95 -6.44
CA MET A 58 -11.41 -0.75 -6.59
C MET A 58 -11.98 0.29 -5.64
N THR A 59 -11.47 0.38 -4.41
CA THR A 59 -12.05 1.21 -3.33
C THR A 59 -11.10 2.26 -2.76
N GLY A 60 -9.79 2.18 -3.06
CA GLY A 60 -8.77 3.11 -2.57
C GLY A 60 -8.30 2.86 -1.13
N VAL A 61 -8.96 1.97 -0.39
CA VAL A 61 -8.69 1.67 1.03
C VAL A 61 -8.56 0.17 1.23
N ILE A 62 -7.64 -0.24 2.10
CA ILE A 62 -7.46 -1.65 2.49
C ILE A 62 -8.16 -1.91 3.83
N GLY A 63 -8.98 -2.95 3.87
CA GLY A 63 -9.60 -3.48 5.08
C GLY A 63 -8.58 -4.13 6.01
N LYS A 64 -8.84 -4.11 7.32
CA LYS A 64 -7.93 -4.73 8.31
C LYS A 64 -8.01 -6.26 8.32
N THR A 65 -9.15 -6.83 7.95
CA THR A 65 -9.39 -8.27 7.99
C THR A 65 -9.10 -8.88 6.63
N VAL A 66 -8.34 -9.98 6.61
CA VAL A 66 -8.12 -10.76 5.38
C VAL A 66 -9.43 -11.44 4.99
N PRO A 67 -9.93 -11.24 3.74
CA PRO A 67 -11.11 -11.95 3.25
C PRO A 67 -10.91 -13.48 3.26
N PRO A 68 -12.00 -14.27 3.32
CA PRO A 68 -11.87 -15.72 3.20
C PRO A 68 -11.26 -16.10 1.85
N PRO A 69 -10.49 -17.21 1.80
CA PRO A 69 -9.89 -17.67 0.57
C PRO A 69 -10.96 -17.90 -0.49
N ARG A 70 -10.75 -17.30 -1.65
CA ARG A 70 -11.59 -17.47 -2.84
C ARG A 70 -10.73 -17.93 -4.01
N PRO A 71 -11.28 -18.73 -4.93
CA PRO A 71 -10.57 -19.06 -6.16
C PRO A 71 -10.25 -17.77 -6.91
N VAL A 72 -9.00 -17.66 -7.39
CA VAL A 72 -8.57 -16.52 -8.20
C VAL A 72 -9.22 -16.62 -9.57
N THR A 73 -9.81 -15.52 -10.02
CA THR A 73 -10.44 -15.45 -11.33
C THR A 73 -9.51 -14.79 -12.33
N ARG A 74 -9.77 -15.00 -13.63
CA ARG A 74 -9.06 -14.29 -14.71
C ARG A 74 -9.14 -12.76 -14.57
N THR A 75 -10.23 -12.22 -14.04
CA THR A 75 -10.37 -10.79 -13.76
C THR A 75 -9.43 -10.33 -12.65
N ASP A 76 -9.30 -11.12 -11.58
CA ASP A 76 -8.38 -10.81 -10.48
C ASP A 76 -6.92 -10.80 -10.95
N ALA A 77 -6.55 -11.76 -11.80
CA ALA A 77 -5.22 -11.80 -12.42
C ALA A 77 -4.97 -10.60 -13.35
N ALA A 78 -5.97 -10.24 -14.17
CA ALA A 78 -5.87 -9.06 -15.05
C ALA A 78 -5.73 -7.75 -14.25
N LEU A 79 -6.40 -7.61 -13.11
CA LEU A 79 -6.22 -6.46 -12.21
C LEU A 79 -4.82 -6.42 -11.60
N ALA A 80 -4.19 -7.57 -11.36
CA ALA A 80 -2.84 -7.65 -10.81
C ALA A 80 -1.73 -7.49 -11.86
N ALA A 81 -2.01 -7.72 -13.15
CA ALA A 81 -1.00 -7.74 -14.21
C ALA A 81 -0.15 -6.46 -14.27
N ASP A 82 -0.78 -5.29 -14.30
CA ASP A 82 -0.04 -4.01 -14.35
C ASP A 82 0.86 -3.80 -13.12
N LEU A 83 0.42 -4.26 -11.94
CA LEU A 83 1.23 -4.21 -10.73
C LEU A 83 2.42 -5.18 -10.82
N ILE A 84 2.19 -6.39 -11.34
CA ILE A 84 3.24 -7.39 -11.54
C ILE A 84 4.32 -6.84 -12.47
N ASP A 85 3.93 -6.30 -13.62
CA ASP A 85 4.87 -5.69 -14.58
C ASP A 85 5.64 -4.52 -13.96
N ALA A 86 4.96 -3.67 -13.18
CA ALA A 86 5.62 -2.57 -12.48
C ALA A 86 6.65 -3.07 -11.45
N VAL A 87 6.31 -4.12 -10.69
CA VAL A 87 7.23 -4.73 -9.71
C VAL A 87 8.43 -5.36 -10.41
N LEU A 88 8.23 -6.05 -11.54
CA LEU A 88 9.32 -6.66 -12.31
C LEU A 88 10.27 -5.61 -12.90
N ARG A 89 9.73 -4.49 -13.39
CA ARG A 89 10.55 -3.35 -13.88
C ARG A 89 11.38 -2.69 -12.77
N GLU A 90 10.81 -2.53 -11.58
CA GLU A 90 11.56 -2.02 -10.43
C GLU A 90 12.59 -3.04 -9.93
N PHE A 91 12.28 -4.33 -10.04
CA PHE A 91 13.19 -5.42 -9.67
C PHE A 91 14.40 -5.53 -10.59
N GLU A 92 14.25 -5.35 -11.91
CA GLU A 92 15.37 -5.44 -12.85
C GLU A 92 16.32 -4.23 -12.79
N GLY A 93 15.82 -3.05 -12.38
CA GLY A 93 16.57 -1.79 -12.36
C GLY A 93 17.96 -1.86 -11.71
N PRO A 94 18.14 -2.44 -10.51
CA PRO A 94 19.44 -2.62 -9.86
C PRO A 94 20.43 -3.54 -10.58
N PHE A 95 19.94 -4.42 -11.47
CA PHE A 95 20.73 -5.40 -12.20
C PHE A 95 21.12 -4.93 -13.60
N LEU A 96 20.45 -3.92 -14.17
CA LEU A 96 20.77 -3.37 -15.47
C LEU A 96 22.25 -2.93 -15.55
N GLY A 97 22.93 -3.37 -16.62
CA GLY A 97 24.36 -3.10 -16.85
C GLY A 97 25.32 -3.98 -16.05
N LYS A 98 24.83 -4.96 -15.28
CA LYS A 98 25.63 -5.99 -14.58
C LYS A 98 25.46 -7.34 -15.26
N PRO A 99 26.42 -8.28 -15.08
CA PRO A 99 26.26 -9.66 -15.56
C PRO A 99 25.00 -10.32 -14.98
N ASP A 100 24.59 -9.94 -13.78
CA ASP A 100 23.38 -10.45 -13.11
C ASP A 100 22.06 -10.08 -13.82
N ALA A 101 22.08 -9.16 -14.81
CA ALA A 101 20.92 -8.87 -15.63
C ALA A 101 20.43 -10.11 -16.41
N CYS A 102 21.31 -11.08 -16.68
CA CYS A 102 20.97 -12.27 -17.48
C CYS A 102 19.84 -13.12 -16.88
N TRP A 103 19.70 -13.11 -15.55
CA TRP A 103 18.68 -13.89 -14.84
C TRP A 103 17.56 -13.05 -14.24
N ALA A 104 17.78 -11.75 -14.01
CA ALA A 104 16.84 -10.89 -13.31
C ALA A 104 16.03 -9.95 -14.23
N ALA A 105 16.48 -9.71 -15.47
CA ALA A 105 15.86 -8.72 -16.37
C ALA A 105 15.04 -9.36 -17.50
N GLY A 106 14.09 -8.61 -18.04
CA GLY A 106 13.32 -8.99 -19.22
C GLY A 106 12.13 -9.91 -18.96
N PHE A 107 11.71 -10.07 -17.70
CA PHE A 107 10.50 -10.81 -17.35
C PHE A 107 9.29 -9.87 -17.34
N GLY A 108 8.17 -10.35 -17.90
CA GLY A 108 6.87 -9.69 -17.85
C GLY A 108 5.76 -10.66 -17.49
N TYR A 109 4.59 -10.13 -17.16
CA TYR A 109 3.39 -10.94 -16.92
C TYR A 109 2.96 -11.64 -18.22
N GLY A 110 2.93 -12.97 -18.21
CA GLY A 110 2.50 -13.79 -19.34
C GLY A 110 1.06 -14.28 -19.19
N SER A 111 0.83 -15.12 -18.18
CA SER A 111 -0.48 -15.73 -17.95
C SER A 111 -0.73 -16.07 -16.48
N HIS A 112 -1.94 -16.54 -16.18
CA HIS A 112 -2.33 -17.01 -14.85
C HIS A 112 -2.67 -18.50 -14.90
N VAL A 113 -2.29 -19.23 -13.85
CA VAL A 113 -2.65 -20.64 -13.67
C VAL A 113 -3.45 -20.89 -12.40
N GLU A 114 -4.45 -21.76 -12.54
CA GLU A 114 -5.29 -22.21 -11.43
C GLU A 114 -4.66 -23.45 -10.78
N GLY A 115 -3.81 -23.21 -9.78
CA GLY A 115 -3.21 -24.24 -8.94
C GLY A 115 -1.84 -24.76 -9.39
N VAL A 116 -1.28 -25.67 -8.58
CA VAL A 116 0.10 -26.16 -8.70
C VAL A 116 0.27 -27.20 -9.81
N ARG A 117 -0.80 -27.96 -10.14
CA ARG A 117 -0.74 -29.03 -11.14
C ARG A 117 -0.48 -28.50 -12.57
N PRO A 118 -1.19 -27.47 -13.06
CA PRO A 118 -0.90 -26.89 -14.37
C PRO A 118 0.44 -26.16 -14.40
N LEU A 119 0.84 -25.57 -13.26
CA LEU A 119 2.10 -24.84 -13.13
C LEU A 119 3.31 -25.73 -13.44
N GLY A 120 3.35 -26.95 -12.90
CA GLY A 120 4.44 -27.90 -13.15
C GLY A 120 4.50 -28.46 -14.59
N LEU A 121 3.48 -28.21 -15.42
CA LEU A 121 3.47 -28.57 -16.83
C LEU A 121 3.96 -27.44 -17.75
N LEU A 122 3.88 -26.20 -17.28
CA LEU A 122 4.36 -25.03 -18.01
C LEU A 122 5.84 -24.82 -17.71
N LEU A 123 6.20 -24.81 -16.43
CA LEU A 123 7.57 -24.57 -16.00
C LEU A 123 8.51 -25.70 -16.44
N GLU A 124 9.69 -25.31 -16.91
CA GLU A 124 10.76 -26.25 -17.24
C GLU A 124 11.40 -26.83 -15.97
N ASP A 125 11.94 -28.04 -16.08
CA ASP A 125 12.68 -28.69 -14.99
C ASP A 125 14.12 -28.15 -14.92
N VAL A 126 14.24 -26.94 -14.38
CA VAL A 126 15.50 -26.21 -14.17
C VAL A 126 15.60 -25.74 -12.71
N ASP A 127 16.78 -25.30 -12.31
CA ASP A 127 16.96 -24.67 -11.01
C ASP A 127 16.34 -23.27 -11.01
N TYR A 128 15.48 -23.00 -10.02
CA TYR A 128 14.84 -21.70 -9.80
C TYR A 128 15.43 -21.01 -8.58
N ARG A 129 15.69 -19.72 -8.73
CA ARG A 129 15.98 -18.80 -7.64
C ARG A 129 14.66 -18.24 -7.11
N MET A 130 14.34 -18.63 -5.89
CA MET A 130 13.13 -18.29 -5.17
C MET A 130 13.41 -17.18 -4.15
N ILE A 131 12.75 -16.05 -4.32
CA ILE A 131 12.80 -14.88 -3.44
C ILE A 131 11.43 -14.77 -2.78
N ALA A 132 11.35 -15.17 -1.52
CA ALA A 132 10.14 -15.02 -0.70
C ALA A 132 10.20 -13.71 0.08
N LEU A 133 9.14 -12.92 -0.03
CA LEU A 133 8.98 -11.60 0.56
C LEU A 133 7.79 -11.62 1.51
N GLU A 134 8.01 -11.23 2.76
CA GLU A 134 6.92 -10.86 3.67
C GLU A 134 6.73 -9.35 3.57
N LEU A 135 5.51 -8.93 3.27
CA LEU A 135 5.15 -7.56 2.94
C LEU A 135 4.17 -7.02 3.99
N ASP A 136 4.41 -5.80 4.43
CA ASP A 136 3.49 -4.99 5.20
C ASP A 136 2.84 -3.94 4.29
N LEU A 137 1.51 -3.93 4.24
CA LEU A 137 0.69 -3.13 3.35
C LEU A 137 -0.03 -2.02 4.13
N ASP A 138 0.05 -0.81 3.60
CA ASP A 138 -0.64 0.39 4.09
C ASP A 138 -0.36 0.68 5.59
N GLN A 139 0.93 0.66 5.97
CA GLN A 139 1.44 0.96 7.32
C GLN A 139 0.94 0.00 8.41
N GLY A 140 1.08 -1.31 8.23
CA GLY A 140 0.68 -2.29 9.25
C GLY A 140 -0.75 -2.77 9.14
N ARG A 141 -1.52 -2.33 8.12
CA ARG A 141 -2.94 -2.66 8.03
C ARG A 141 -3.18 -4.10 7.62
N ARG A 142 -2.33 -4.64 6.76
CA ARG A 142 -2.40 -6.03 6.32
C ARG A 142 -1.00 -6.53 5.99
N GLN A 143 -0.71 -7.74 6.43
CA GLN A 143 0.49 -8.45 6.02
C GLN A 143 0.14 -9.41 4.89
N GLY A 144 1.03 -9.55 3.92
CA GLY A 144 0.89 -10.48 2.81
C GLY A 144 2.24 -11.04 2.39
N ARG A 145 2.24 -12.13 1.65
CA ARG A 145 3.44 -12.79 1.16
C ARG A 145 3.47 -12.80 -0.37
N ALA A 146 4.64 -12.51 -0.92
CA ALA A 146 4.93 -12.70 -2.33
C ALA A 146 6.10 -13.68 -2.49
N LEU A 147 6.10 -14.46 -3.56
CA LEU A 147 7.22 -15.32 -3.95
C LEU A 147 7.50 -15.07 -5.42
N LEU A 148 8.70 -14.60 -5.73
CA LEU A 148 9.24 -14.50 -7.08
C LEU A 148 10.19 -15.67 -7.32
N ALA A 149 9.98 -16.44 -8.37
CA ALA A 149 10.84 -17.54 -8.77
C ALA A 149 11.26 -17.34 -10.23
N LEU A 150 12.56 -17.19 -10.45
CA LEU A 150 13.16 -17.01 -11.78
C LEU A 150 14.20 -18.11 -12.03
N PRO A 151 14.42 -18.57 -13.28
CA PRO A 151 15.47 -19.53 -13.59
C PRO A 151 16.85 -19.03 -13.12
N ALA A 152 17.58 -19.85 -12.37
CA ALA A 152 18.78 -19.44 -11.63
C ALA A 152 19.96 -19.03 -12.55
N GLU A 153 20.10 -19.68 -13.70
CA GLU A 153 21.12 -19.35 -14.69
C GLU A 153 20.72 -18.13 -15.54
N GLY A 154 19.42 -17.86 -15.65
CA GLY A 154 18.88 -16.88 -16.59
C GLY A 154 19.09 -17.28 -18.04
N ARG A 155 18.18 -16.85 -18.92
CA ARG A 155 18.38 -16.99 -20.38
C ARG A 155 18.45 -15.64 -21.10
N GLY A 156 18.54 -14.56 -20.33
CA GLY A 156 18.78 -13.25 -20.88
C GLY A 156 20.19 -13.17 -21.44
N GLY A 157 20.31 -13.00 -22.75
CA GLY A 157 21.56 -12.48 -23.30
C GLY A 157 21.86 -11.14 -22.62
N VAL A 158 23.14 -10.86 -22.36
CA VAL A 158 23.62 -9.53 -21.93
C VAL A 158 23.23 -8.42 -22.95
N HIS A 159 22.72 -8.83 -24.11
CA HIS A 159 22.22 -8.01 -25.21
C HIS A 159 20.70 -8.10 -25.45
N ASP A 160 19.97 -9.00 -24.78
CA ASP A 160 18.53 -9.25 -25.02
C ASP A 160 17.62 -8.72 -23.89
N CYS A 161 18.18 -8.00 -22.92
CA CYS A 161 17.38 -7.18 -22.02
C CYS A 161 16.74 -6.03 -22.84
N HIS A 162 15.43 -6.18 -23.12
CA HIS A 162 14.55 -5.36 -23.95
C HIS A 162 14.59 -5.60 -25.47
N THR A 163 13.78 -6.55 -25.93
CA THR A 163 12.87 -6.27 -27.07
C THR A 163 11.45 -6.10 -26.55
N VAL A 164 11.26 -5.07 -25.72
CA VAL A 164 9.99 -4.35 -25.73
C VAL A 164 9.86 -3.80 -27.15
N THR A 165 8.67 -3.89 -27.76
CA THR A 165 8.32 -3.12 -28.96
C THR A 165 9.02 -1.76 -28.88
N PRO A 166 9.78 -1.31 -29.91
CA PRO A 166 10.63 -0.14 -29.77
C PRO A 166 9.75 1.08 -29.49
N GLU A 167 9.60 1.41 -28.21
CA GLU A 167 9.37 2.77 -27.79
C GLU A 167 10.62 3.50 -28.29
N VAL A 168 10.41 4.32 -29.32
CA VAL A 168 11.40 5.13 -30.05
C VAL A 168 12.57 5.47 -29.13
N PRO A 169 13.83 5.26 -29.54
CA PRO A 169 14.98 5.67 -28.74
C PRO A 169 14.73 7.10 -28.29
N ARG A 170 14.55 7.31 -26.98
CA ARG A 170 14.39 8.67 -26.47
C ARG A 170 15.72 9.34 -26.71
N ASP A 171 15.77 10.10 -27.80
CA ASP A 171 16.96 10.80 -28.28
C ASP A 171 17.69 11.46 -27.11
N GLU A 172 19.02 11.45 -27.11
CA GLU A 172 19.81 12.27 -26.18
C GLU A 172 19.36 13.74 -26.25
N ALA A 173 18.90 14.18 -27.42
CA ALA A 173 18.25 15.48 -27.64
C ALA A 173 16.92 15.64 -26.86
N TRP A 174 16.15 14.58 -26.66
CA TRP A 174 14.97 14.58 -25.79
C TRP A 174 15.37 14.65 -24.31
N HIS A 175 16.40 13.93 -23.88
CA HIS A 175 16.90 14.02 -22.51
C HIS A 175 17.45 15.42 -22.19
N GLU A 176 18.22 16.00 -23.10
CA GLU A 176 18.75 17.35 -22.97
C GLU A 176 17.63 18.41 -23.06
N GLY A 177 16.66 18.21 -23.96
CA GLY A 177 15.47 19.04 -24.11
C GLY A 177 14.57 18.99 -22.89
N PHE A 178 14.35 17.81 -22.30
CA PHE A 178 13.57 17.62 -21.08
C PHE A 178 14.27 18.25 -19.87
N GLY A 179 15.57 18.03 -19.71
CA GLY A 179 16.35 18.69 -18.65
C GLY A 179 16.28 20.22 -18.74
N THR A 180 16.31 20.76 -19.96
CA THR A 180 16.18 22.20 -20.21
C THR A 180 14.76 22.70 -19.94
N ALA A 181 13.74 21.96 -20.36
CA ALA A 181 12.34 22.27 -20.11
C ALA A 181 12.00 22.25 -18.60
N VAL A 182 12.49 21.27 -17.86
CA VAL A 182 12.29 21.17 -16.40
C VAL A 182 13.03 22.28 -15.66
N ARG A 183 14.28 22.61 -16.05
CA ARG A 183 15.03 23.72 -15.43
C ARG A 183 14.42 25.08 -15.74
N GLY A 184 13.77 25.24 -16.89
CA GLY A 184 13.06 26.46 -17.29
C GLY A 184 11.61 26.54 -16.79
N ALA A 185 11.08 25.49 -16.16
CA ALA A 185 9.72 25.47 -15.66
C ALA A 185 9.61 26.24 -14.34
N ASP A 186 8.81 27.31 -14.36
CA ASP A 186 8.51 28.08 -13.16
C ASP A 186 7.48 27.34 -12.29
N VAL A 187 7.90 26.92 -11.09
CA VAL A 187 7.02 26.31 -10.11
C VAL A 187 6.68 27.32 -9.02
N ARG A 188 5.38 27.64 -8.88
CA ARG A 188 4.89 28.47 -7.79
C ARG A 188 4.58 27.62 -6.56
N LEU A 189 5.29 27.89 -5.47
CA LEU A 189 5.08 27.25 -4.17
C LEU A 189 4.55 28.27 -3.16
N GLU A 190 3.54 27.87 -2.40
CA GLU A 190 2.97 28.64 -1.31
C GLU A 190 3.46 28.12 0.04
N ALA A 191 3.97 29.02 0.88
CA ALA A 191 4.43 28.73 2.22
C ALA A 191 3.28 28.93 3.22
N ILE A 192 2.66 27.84 3.66
CA ILE A 192 1.54 27.85 4.60
C ILE A 192 2.07 27.64 6.03
N MET A 193 2.01 28.69 6.85
CA MET A 193 2.44 28.64 8.26
C MET A 193 1.44 27.89 9.14
N HIS A 194 0.14 28.13 8.93
CA HIS A 194 -0.92 27.54 9.74
C HIS A 194 -2.23 27.45 8.95
N ARG A 195 -2.99 26.36 9.15
CA ARG A 195 -4.37 26.21 8.67
C ARG A 195 -5.30 26.13 9.87
N LEU A 196 -6.03 27.22 10.11
CA LEU A 196 -6.99 27.30 11.20
C LEU A 196 -8.34 26.73 10.76
N LYS A 197 -8.91 25.80 11.55
CA LYS A 197 -10.29 25.33 11.39
C LYS A 197 -11.16 26.01 12.44
N LEU A 198 -12.14 26.79 12.00
CA LEU A 198 -13.09 27.48 12.88
C LEU A 198 -14.53 27.01 12.61
N PRO A 199 -15.36 26.78 13.65
CA PRO A 199 -16.80 26.61 13.50
C PRO A 199 -17.43 27.84 12.83
N PHE A 200 -18.41 27.62 11.95
CA PHE A 200 -19.06 28.67 11.18
C PHE A 200 -19.65 29.80 12.04
N ALA A 201 -20.16 29.48 13.23
CA ALA A 201 -20.70 30.45 14.18
C ALA A 201 -19.63 31.46 14.68
N GLN A 202 -18.37 31.04 14.80
CA GLN A 202 -17.26 31.91 15.19
C GLN A 202 -16.81 32.79 14.03
N ILE A 203 -16.81 32.27 12.80
CA ILE A 203 -16.48 33.05 11.59
C ILE A 203 -17.43 34.25 11.45
N ARG A 204 -18.73 34.06 11.72
CA ARG A 204 -19.73 35.14 11.67
C ARG A 204 -19.54 36.24 12.71
N ARG A 205 -18.77 35.97 13.77
CA ARG A 205 -18.55 36.92 14.88
C ARG A 205 -17.25 37.72 14.73
N LEU A 206 -16.37 37.33 13.80
CA LEU A 206 -15.11 38.01 13.56
C LEU A 206 -15.31 39.44 13.05
N LYS A 207 -14.63 40.40 13.66
CA LYS A 207 -14.62 41.81 13.28
C LYS A 207 -13.18 42.29 13.02
N VAL A 208 -13.07 43.40 12.28
CA VAL A 208 -11.78 44.07 12.08
C VAL A 208 -11.27 44.54 13.44
N GLY A 209 -10.15 43.97 13.89
CA GLY A 209 -9.58 44.19 15.22
C GLY A 209 -9.43 42.92 16.05
N ASP A 210 -10.07 41.82 15.66
CA ASP A 210 -9.92 40.54 16.36
C ASP A 210 -8.55 39.90 16.09
N GLU A 211 -7.88 39.45 17.15
CA GLU A 211 -6.58 38.80 17.07
C GLU A 211 -6.72 37.29 16.87
N ILE A 212 -6.09 36.76 15.82
CA ILE A 212 -6.03 35.32 15.56
C ILE A 212 -4.70 34.78 16.11
N PRO A 213 -4.70 34.01 17.21
CA PRO A 213 -3.47 33.50 17.77
C PRO A 213 -2.85 32.47 16.82
N LEU A 214 -1.64 32.78 16.34
CA LEU A 214 -0.82 31.84 15.57
C LEU A 214 0.09 31.07 16.55
N PRO A 215 0.02 29.73 16.60
CA PRO A 215 0.91 28.95 17.46
C PRO A 215 2.38 29.23 17.13
N ALA A 216 3.24 29.44 18.13
CA ALA A 216 4.67 29.67 17.90
C ALA A 216 5.35 28.52 17.11
N VAL A 217 4.82 27.29 17.22
CA VAL A 217 5.27 26.10 16.48
C VAL A 217 5.09 26.23 14.94
N SER A 218 4.22 27.14 14.48
CA SER A 218 3.95 27.37 13.05
C SER A 218 5.06 28.11 12.30
N ILE A 219 5.96 28.80 13.00
CA ILE A 219 7.14 29.44 12.38
C ILE A 219 8.21 28.38 12.10
N ASP A 220 8.33 27.40 13.01
CA ASP A 220 9.31 26.33 12.93
C ASP A 220 8.90 25.20 11.96
N ARG A 221 7.60 25.09 11.65
CA ARG A 221 7.03 24.11 10.73
C ARG A 221 6.10 24.74 9.70
N VAL A 222 6.67 25.39 8.69
CA VAL A 222 5.99 25.86 7.50
C VAL A 222 5.83 24.73 6.49
N ARG A 223 4.62 24.55 5.96
CA ARG A 223 4.35 23.58 4.89
C ARG A 223 4.44 24.29 3.55
N LEU A 224 5.18 23.70 2.61
CA LEU A 224 5.22 24.14 1.22
C LEU A 224 4.11 23.41 0.47
N ALA A 225 3.20 24.14 -0.16
CA ALA A 225 2.14 23.59 -0.98
C ALA A 225 2.27 24.11 -2.42
N GLY A 226 2.03 23.26 -3.41
CA GLY A 226 1.94 23.67 -4.80
C GLY A 226 0.52 24.08 -5.16
N ILE A 227 0.31 24.44 -6.43
CA ILE A 227 -0.98 24.93 -6.95
C ILE A 227 -2.13 23.90 -6.72
N GLY A 228 -1.81 22.60 -6.64
CA GLY A 228 -2.78 21.53 -6.34
C GLY A 228 -3.10 21.32 -4.85
N GLY A 229 -2.58 22.16 -3.94
CA GLY A 229 -2.89 22.12 -2.51
C GLY A 229 -2.26 20.97 -1.70
N GLY A 230 -1.58 20.03 -2.37
CA GLY A 230 -0.80 18.97 -1.75
C GLY A 230 0.49 19.50 -1.09
N PRO A 231 0.88 19.00 0.09
CA PRO A 231 2.14 19.38 0.72
C PRO A 231 3.32 18.78 -0.06
N PHE A 232 4.26 19.62 -0.49
CA PHE A 232 5.51 19.24 -1.18
C PHE A 232 6.71 19.16 -0.24
N GLY A 233 6.62 19.79 0.93
CA GLY A 233 7.71 19.77 1.91
C GLY A 233 7.38 20.51 3.20
N VAL A 234 8.27 20.37 4.17
CA VAL A 234 8.24 21.10 5.44
C VAL A 234 9.55 21.85 5.62
N GLY A 235 9.46 23.09 6.09
CA GLY A 235 10.62 23.93 6.35
C GLY A 235 10.41 24.88 7.51
N ARG A 236 11.46 25.60 7.86
CA ARG A 236 11.45 26.64 8.88
C ARG A 236 11.43 28.01 8.21
N LEU A 237 10.52 28.89 8.63
CA LEU A 237 10.53 30.27 8.18
C LEU A 237 11.64 31.04 8.89
N GLY A 238 12.36 31.83 8.12
CA GLY A 238 13.40 32.73 8.61
C GLY A 238 13.54 33.95 7.73
N GLN A 239 14.67 34.63 7.87
CA GLN A 239 15.00 35.81 7.10
C GLN A 239 16.37 35.64 6.47
N SER A 240 16.51 36.04 5.20
CA SER A 240 17.80 36.10 4.50
C SER A 240 17.88 37.42 3.74
N ARG A 241 18.94 38.19 4.01
CA ARG A 241 19.20 39.49 3.35
C ARG A 241 17.99 40.44 3.36
N GLY A 242 17.28 40.53 4.49
CA GLY A 242 16.08 41.37 4.62
C GLY A 242 14.78 40.74 4.12
N ASN A 243 14.84 39.67 3.33
CA ASN A 243 13.67 39.00 2.75
C ASN A 243 13.23 37.78 3.58
N ARG A 244 11.94 37.45 3.53
CA ARG A 244 11.40 36.21 4.11
C ARG A 244 11.95 35.01 3.34
N ALA A 245 12.55 34.07 4.04
CA ALA A 245 13.16 32.87 3.47
C ALA A 245 12.65 31.62 4.17
N VAL A 246 12.53 30.51 3.45
CA VAL A 246 12.15 29.21 4.03
C VAL A 246 13.34 28.27 3.91
N ARG A 247 13.82 27.76 5.04
CA ARG A 247 14.81 26.67 5.06
C ARG A 247 14.06 25.36 4.93
N ILE A 248 14.24 24.66 3.82
CA ILE A 248 13.62 23.36 3.58
C ILE A 248 14.32 22.31 4.45
N SER A 249 13.53 21.58 5.25
CA SER A 249 14.05 20.53 6.14
C SER A 249 13.72 19.14 5.63
N ALA A 250 12.58 18.97 4.97
CA ALA A 250 12.15 17.71 4.36
C ALA A 250 11.33 17.98 3.10
N PHE A 251 11.49 17.14 2.08
CA PHE A 251 10.77 17.20 0.80
C PHE A 251 10.41 15.78 0.34
N GLY A 252 9.35 15.63 -0.46
CA GLY A 252 8.93 14.32 -0.99
C GLY A 252 8.32 13.39 0.05
N ASP A 253 8.66 12.10 0.02
CA ASP A 253 8.06 11.05 0.87
C ASP A 253 8.48 11.13 2.36
N GLN A 254 9.33 12.10 2.70
CA GLN A 254 9.81 12.33 4.07
C GLN A 254 8.94 13.33 4.85
N ILE A 255 7.74 13.67 4.36
CA ILE A 255 6.83 14.61 5.03
C ILE A 255 6.06 13.87 6.14
N PRO A 256 6.21 14.27 7.41
CA PRO A 256 5.38 13.71 8.48
C PRO A 256 3.90 13.98 8.22
N GLY A 257 3.07 12.94 8.37
CA GLY A 257 1.63 12.99 8.13
C GLY A 257 0.91 14.12 8.90
N PRO A 258 -0.29 14.53 8.44
CA PRO A 258 -1.04 15.64 9.01
C PRO A 258 -1.42 15.48 10.50
N ASP A 259 -1.33 14.27 11.07
CA ASP A 259 -1.83 13.94 12.42
C ASP A 259 -0.78 13.96 13.54
N SER A 260 0.49 14.30 13.27
CA SER A 260 1.51 14.37 14.33
C SER A 260 1.59 15.73 15.05
N ALA A 261 0.56 16.58 14.93
CA ALA A 261 0.38 17.73 15.80
C ALA A 261 -0.74 17.43 16.81
N PRO A 262 -0.57 17.72 18.11
CA PRO A 262 -1.69 17.66 19.04
C PRO A 262 -2.77 18.63 18.53
N ASN A 263 -3.96 18.11 18.26
CA ASN A 263 -5.16 18.89 18.01
C ASN A 263 -5.45 19.74 19.27
N ALA A 264 -4.84 20.92 19.33
CA ALA A 264 -5.26 21.93 20.29
C ALA A 264 -6.59 22.48 19.80
N VAL A 265 -7.67 21.93 20.35
CA VAL A 265 -9.00 22.55 20.27
C VAL A 265 -8.87 23.91 20.95
N PHE A 266 -8.85 24.98 20.15
CA PHE A 266 -8.87 26.35 20.67
C PHE A 266 -10.29 26.69 21.10
N THR A 267 -10.53 26.65 22.40
CA THR A 267 -11.68 27.32 23.02
C THR A 267 -11.17 28.67 23.53
N LEU A 268 -11.65 29.77 22.94
CA LEU A 268 -11.43 31.10 23.51
C LEU A 268 -12.12 31.14 24.89
N PRO A 269 -11.50 31.71 25.94
CA PRO A 269 -12.16 31.92 27.22
C PRO A 269 -13.41 32.79 27.00
N ASP A 270 -14.54 32.34 27.53
CA ASP A 270 -15.77 33.12 27.52
C ASP A 270 -15.53 34.38 28.36
N LEU A 271 -15.64 35.55 27.74
CA LEU A 271 -15.65 36.81 28.47
C LEU A 271 -16.91 36.81 29.34
N PRO A 272 -16.80 36.93 30.68
CA PRO A 272 -17.98 36.99 31.52
C PRO A 272 -18.83 38.19 31.12
N GLY A 273 -20.09 37.92 30.76
CA GLY A 273 -21.10 38.95 30.58
C GLY A 273 -21.30 39.73 31.88
N PRO A 274 -21.75 40.98 31.80
CA PRO A 274 -21.92 41.82 32.98
C PRO A 274 -23.10 41.31 33.80
N GLY A 275 -22.80 40.67 34.94
CA GLY A 275 -23.79 40.28 35.93
C GLY A 275 -23.56 38.86 36.42
N ASP A 276 -22.61 38.68 37.34
CA ASP A 276 -22.90 37.87 38.52
C ASP A 276 -21.91 38.17 39.65
N GLU A 277 -22.47 38.13 40.85
CA GLU A 277 -21.97 38.74 42.07
C GLU A 277 -20.82 37.95 42.72
N ILE A 278 -19.92 38.67 43.38
CA ILE A 278 -18.83 38.11 44.18
C ILE A 278 -19.40 37.66 45.54
N PRO A 279 -19.07 36.46 46.05
CA PRO A 279 -18.98 36.25 47.48
C PRO A 279 -17.52 36.23 47.96
N ALA A 280 -17.28 37.04 48.98
CA ALA A 280 -16.04 37.10 49.74
C ALA A 280 -16.06 36.10 50.90
N ASN A 281 -15.02 35.25 51.03
CA ASN A 281 -14.32 34.91 52.28
C ASN A 281 -13.20 33.89 51.95
N ARG A 282 -11.91 34.22 52.00
CA ARG A 282 -10.98 34.22 53.16
C ARG A 282 -10.71 32.85 53.83
N THR A 283 -9.42 32.48 53.75
CA THR A 283 -8.57 31.98 54.85
C THR A 283 -8.24 30.47 54.91
N THR A 284 -7.05 30.18 54.37
CA THR A 284 -5.90 29.38 54.88
C THR A 284 -6.06 28.03 55.60
N ALA A 285 -5.13 27.14 55.21
CA ALA A 285 -4.26 26.28 56.04
C ALA A 285 -4.44 24.75 55.93
N ALA A 286 -3.47 24.17 55.23
CA ALA A 286 -2.74 22.92 55.45
C ALA A 286 -3.22 21.92 56.52
N THR A 287 -3.22 20.62 56.17
CA THR A 287 -2.39 19.61 56.85
C THR A 287 -2.29 18.31 56.06
N VAL A 288 -1.11 17.70 56.18
CA VAL A 288 -0.69 16.38 55.72
C VAL A 288 -1.14 15.33 56.73
N PHE A 289 -1.60 14.14 56.30
CA PHE A 289 -1.35 12.89 57.02
C PHE A 289 -1.49 11.65 56.12
N ASP A 290 -0.51 10.77 56.29
CA ASP A 290 -0.27 9.46 55.68
C ASP A 290 -0.86 8.35 56.58
N GLY A 291 -1.18 7.16 56.05
CA GLY A 291 -1.62 6.05 56.91
C GLY A 291 -2.30 4.87 56.21
N SER A 292 -1.51 3.82 55.97
CA SER A 292 -1.81 2.47 55.46
C SER A 292 -2.84 1.60 56.21
N ALA A 293 -3.23 0.53 55.48
CA ALA A 293 -3.67 -0.81 55.92
C ALA A 293 -5.11 -0.91 56.47
N ASP A 294 -5.88 -1.99 56.29
CA ASP A 294 -5.59 -3.36 55.85
C ASP A 294 -6.91 -4.06 55.47
N ASP A 295 -6.75 -5.18 54.78
CA ASP A 295 -7.53 -6.42 54.85
C ASP A 295 -8.91 -6.65 54.16
N ALA A 296 -8.87 -7.75 53.41
CA ALA A 296 -9.84 -8.84 53.29
C ALA A 296 -11.29 -8.55 52.87
N ASN A 297 -11.69 -9.04 51.70
CA ASN A 297 -12.33 -10.36 51.59
C ASN A 297 -12.59 -10.75 50.12
N ALA A 298 -12.28 -11.98 49.75
CA ALA A 298 -12.55 -12.58 48.45
C ALA A 298 -13.77 -13.56 48.56
N PRO A 299 -14.04 -14.44 47.59
CA PRO A 299 -15.04 -14.32 46.53
C PRO A 299 -16.13 -15.41 46.59
N LEU A 300 -17.26 -15.29 45.89
CA LEU A 300 -18.18 -16.37 45.43
C LEU A 300 -19.21 -15.69 44.49
N THR A 301 -19.71 -16.19 43.36
CA THR A 301 -19.77 -17.50 42.68
C THR A 301 -20.21 -17.28 41.21
N PRO A 302 -20.05 -18.26 40.31
CA PRO A 302 -20.36 -18.15 38.88
C PRO A 302 -21.82 -18.49 38.55
N MET A 303 -22.35 -17.91 37.47
CA MET A 303 -23.63 -18.32 36.89
C MET A 303 -23.46 -19.39 35.80
N SER A 304 -24.34 -20.38 35.93
CA SER A 304 -24.56 -21.60 35.17
C SER A 304 -25.09 -21.38 33.75
N SER A 305 -24.62 -22.22 32.81
CA SER A 305 -25.34 -22.56 31.58
C SER A 305 -25.50 -24.08 31.47
N GLN A 306 -26.72 -24.56 31.63
CA GLN A 306 -27.19 -25.89 31.25
C GLN A 306 -28.30 -25.72 30.23
N GLY A 307 -28.28 -26.53 29.16
CA GLY A 307 -29.36 -26.51 28.19
C GLY A 307 -29.11 -27.32 26.92
N ALA A 308 -29.19 -28.64 27.07
CA ALA A 308 -29.76 -29.61 26.11
C ALA A 308 -29.13 -29.76 24.71
N GLY A 309 -28.62 -30.98 24.47
CA GLY A 309 -28.37 -31.51 23.13
C GLY A 309 -29.61 -32.10 22.47
N LEU A 310 -29.43 -32.56 21.24
CA LEU A 310 -30.18 -33.65 20.61
C LEU A 310 -29.43 -34.10 19.35
N ALA A 311 -29.43 -35.42 19.17
CA ALA A 311 -28.66 -36.16 18.19
C ALA A 311 -29.49 -36.50 16.93
N MET A 312 -28.77 -37.08 15.95
CA MET A 312 -29.19 -38.10 14.97
C MET A 312 -29.49 -37.70 13.52
N SER A 313 -28.89 -38.54 12.65
CA SER A 313 -29.31 -38.97 11.29
C SER A 313 -29.15 -37.92 10.18
N GLY A 314 -28.43 -38.14 9.08
CA GLY A 314 -28.25 -39.37 8.30
C GLY A 314 -29.20 -39.29 7.10
N ALA A 315 -28.67 -39.09 5.89
CA ALA A 315 -29.23 -39.55 4.61
C ALA A 315 -28.40 -38.99 3.43
N GLU A 316 -28.02 -39.93 2.57
CA GLU A 316 -27.39 -39.78 1.26
C GLU A 316 -28.30 -39.01 0.29
N GLY A 317 -27.69 -38.38 -0.71
CA GLY A 317 -28.37 -37.66 -1.77
C GLY A 317 -27.41 -37.31 -2.89
N GLU A 318 -26.95 -38.34 -3.61
CA GLU A 318 -26.40 -38.21 -4.95
C GLU A 318 -27.40 -37.44 -5.84
N MET A 319 -26.94 -36.35 -6.45
CA MET A 319 -27.67 -35.69 -7.51
C MET A 319 -26.80 -35.67 -8.76
N GLU A 320 -27.04 -36.72 -9.55
CA GLU A 320 -26.62 -36.95 -10.92
C GLU A 320 -27.03 -35.76 -11.80
N ILE A 321 -26.06 -35.02 -12.33
CA ILE A 321 -26.29 -34.01 -13.36
C ILE A 321 -25.97 -34.67 -14.70
N ALA A 322 -27.03 -35.03 -15.44
CA ALA A 322 -26.94 -35.47 -16.82
C ALA A 322 -26.44 -34.32 -17.74
N PRO A 323 -25.60 -34.60 -18.74
CA PRO A 323 -25.04 -33.58 -19.63
C PRO A 323 -26.10 -33.10 -20.64
N MET A 324 -26.39 -31.80 -20.64
CA MET A 324 -27.15 -31.17 -21.72
C MET A 324 -26.28 -31.03 -22.97
N ALA A 325 -26.83 -31.53 -24.08
CA ALA A 325 -26.25 -31.57 -25.40
C ALA A 325 -25.87 -30.18 -25.93
N LEU A 326 -24.62 -30.06 -26.39
CA LEU A 326 -24.18 -29.08 -27.38
C LEU A 326 -24.69 -29.53 -28.74
N ASP A 327 -25.74 -28.90 -29.26
CA ASP A 327 -26.08 -29.02 -30.66
C ASP A 327 -26.86 -27.78 -31.10
N SER A 328 -26.16 -26.82 -31.71
CA SER A 328 -26.64 -25.86 -32.74
C SER A 328 -25.73 -24.62 -32.83
N LEU A 329 -24.56 -24.77 -33.46
CA LEU A 329 -23.85 -23.65 -34.09
C LEU A 329 -24.03 -23.80 -35.62
N PRO A 330 -24.50 -22.77 -36.34
CA PRO A 330 -24.62 -22.81 -37.79
C PRO A 330 -23.26 -22.62 -38.49
N ASP A 331 -23.05 -23.40 -39.55
CA ASP A 331 -21.87 -23.47 -40.40
C ASP A 331 -21.41 -22.11 -40.97
N LEU A 332 -20.10 -21.84 -40.89
CA LEU A 332 -19.42 -20.80 -41.66
C LEU A 332 -18.93 -21.39 -43.00
N PRO A 333 -19.19 -20.74 -44.14
CA PRO A 333 -18.74 -21.24 -45.44
C PRO A 333 -17.23 -21.08 -45.62
N GLN A 334 -16.59 -22.17 -46.03
CA GLN A 334 -15.19 -22.28 -46.41
C GLN A 334 -14.87 -21.36 -47.61
N SER A 335 -13.81 -20.58 -47.48
CA SER A 335 -13.16 -19.88 -48.61
C SER A 335 -11.84 -20.59 -48.92
N GLN A 336 -11.73 -21.12 -50.14
CA GLN A 336 -10.51 -21.69 -50.70
C GLN A 336 -9.49 -20.57 -51.06
N PRO A 337 -8.19 -20.90 -51.10
CA PRO A 337 -7.14 -19.97 -51.49
C PRO A 337 -6.91 -19.95 -53.00
N ASP A 338 -6.55 -18.78 -53.52
CA ASP A 338 -5.72 -18.59 -54.73
C ASP A 338 -4.37 -18.01 -54.27
#